data_AF-A0A8H3E1H1-F1
#
_entry.id   AF-A0A8H3E1H1-F1
#
_cell.length_a   1.000
_cell.length_b   1.000
_cell.length_c   1.000
_cell.angle_alpha   90.00
_cell.angle_beta   90.00
_cell.angle_gamma   90.00
#
_symmetry.space_group_name_H-M   'P 1'
#
loop_
_entity.id
_entity.type
_entity.pdbx_description
1 polymer ?
#
loop_
_entity_poly.entity_id
_entity_poly.type
_entity_poly.pdbx_seq_one_letter_code
_entity_poly.pdbx_strand_id
1 'polypeptide(L)'
;FGILFLFPLNSHNTWPCQLSSIVIRSPAMISSSSRMRITASQASTRTTLTTSNQGIYYGDWNIRIKVEEQRFYIHKYVVEKFSGLQGKIAQVESQGQDSITLPGNPTDFENTFRLLYATSYNPIEHGPSVLASALRLATKFDHRDLRAFAIQNISLEALDRKSSSIPQLTP
;
A
#
# COMPACT_ATOMS: atom_id res chain seq x y z
N PHE A 1 9.87 51.21 26.15
CA PHE A 1 9.23 49.88 26.09
C PHE A 1 9.58 49.25 24.77
N GLY A 2 10.66 48.47 24.75
CA GLY A 2 11.09 47.70 23.59
C GLY A 2 10.89 46.22 23.86
N ILE A 3 10.52 45.46 22.83
CA ILE A 3 10.75 44.01 22.77
C ILE A 3 11.19 43.70 21.34
N LEU A 4 12.47 43.41 21.23
CA LEU A 4 13.17 42.90 20.06
C LEU A 4 12.87 41.39 19.98
N PHE A 5 12.32 40.89 18.88
CA PHE A 5 12.22 39.45 18.63
C PHE A 5 13.56 38.94 18.08
N LEU A 6 14.27 38.16 18.89
CA LEU A 6 15.40 37.33 18.45
C LEU A 6 14.86 35.99 17.91
N PHE A 7 15.17 35.69 16.65
CA PHE A 7 15.27 34.34 16.13
C PHE A 7 16.69 33.81 16.34
N PRO A 8 16.87 32.51 16.63
CA PRO A 8 18.05 31.81 16.17
C PRO A 8 17.68 30.79 15.09
N LEU A 9 18.32 30.95 13.92
CA LEU A 9 18.63 29.83 13.02
C LEU A 9 19.55 28.88 13.78
N ASN A 10 19.33 27.57 13.66
CA ASN A 10 20.42 26.63 13.83
C ASN A 10 20.36 25.52 12.77
N SER A 11 21.53 25.31 12.16
CA SER A 11 21.84 24.45 11.03
C SER A 11 22.80 23.36 11.50
N HIS A 12 22.89 22.28 10.72
CA HIS A 12 23.92 21.23 10.70
C HIS A 12 23.64 19.89 11.42
N ASN A 13 23.21 18.95 10.57
CA ASN A 13 23.61 17.55 10.49
C ASN A 13 25.06 17.28 10.91
N THR A 14 25.29 16.17 11.63
CA THR A 14 26.20 15.06 11.24
C THR A 14 26.15 13.94 12.29
N TRP A 15 25.83 12.72 11.86
CA TRP A 15 26.04 11.48 12.62
C TRP A 15 27.27 10.75 12.08
N PRO A 16 28.20 10.26 12.91
CA PRO A 16 29.19 9.30 12.49
C PRO A 16 28.74 7.85 12.75
N CYS A 17 28.91 7.02 11.73
CA CYS A 17 28.81 5.57 11.78
C CYS A 17 29.91 4.97 12.67
N GLN A 18 29.59 3.95 13.46
CA GLN A 18 30.57 2.93 13.86
C GLN A 18 29.99 1.53 13.70
N LEU A 19 30.61 0.81 12.77
CA LEU A 19 30.59 -0.64 12.63
C LEU A 19 31.47 -1.24 13.73
N SER A 20 30.95 -2.22 14.46
CA SER A 20 31.77 -3.20 15.17
C SER A 20 31.28 -4.62 14.88
N SER A 21 32.24 -5.38 14.39
CA SER A 21 32.24 -6.79 14.00
C SER A 21 31.81 -7.73 15.12
N ILE A 22 31.23 -8.89 14.78
CA ILE A 22 31.46 -10.16 15.52
C ILE A 22 30.99 -11.37 14.70
N VAL A 23 31.95 -12.12 14.16
CA VAL A 23 32.42 -13.48 14.53
C VAL A 23 31.65 -14.62 13.85
N ILE A 24 32.36 -15.21 12.89
CA ILE A 24 32.11 -16.49 12.22
C ILE A 24 32.29 -17.63 13.23
N ARG A 25 31.32 -18.55 13.32
CA ARG A 25 31.55 -19.93 13.75
C ARG A 25 30.62 -20.91 13.02
N SER A 26 31.21 -21.71 12.13
CA SER A 26 30.67 -23.00 11.70
C SER A 26 30.79 -24.04 12.83
N PRO A 27 29.99 -25.11 12.77
CA PRO A 27 30.58 -26.43 12.56
C PRO A 27 29.80 -27.31 11.56
N ALA A 28 30.45 -28.43 11.21
CA ALA A 28 30.24 -29.25 10.02
C ALA A 28 29.46 -30.57 10.23
N MET A 29 29.08 -31.18 9.09
CA MET A 29 28.77 -32.60 8.80
C MET A 29 27.46 -33.16 9.43
N ILE A 30 26.62 -34.00 8.80
CA ILE A 30 26.85 -35.28 8.10
C ILE A 30 25.67 -35.61 7.15
N SER A 31 26.00 -36.14 5.96
CA SER A 31 25.34 -37.17 5.12
C SER A 31 23.89 -37.61 5.41
N SER A 32 23.03 -37.63 4.38
CA SER A 32 22.72 -38.85 3.61
C SER A 32 21.71 -38.65 2.48
N SER A 33 21.95 -39.42 1.43
CA SER A 33 21.24 -39.54 0.16
C SER A 33 19.78 -39.96 0.32
N SER A 34 18.87 -39.32 -0.43
CA SER A 34 17.68 -39.97 -0.97
C SER A 34 17.18 -39.23 -2.20
N ARG A 35 17.55 -39.80 -3.35
CA ARG A 35 17.00 -39.48 -4.67
C ARG A 35 15.56 -40.01 -4.70
N MET A 36 14.58 -39.11 -4.71
CA MET A 36 13.21 -39.47 -5.07
C MET A 36 12.75 -38.58 -6.22
N ARG A 37 12.66 -39.18 -7.41
CA ARG A 37 11.92 -38.63 -8.55
C ARG A 37 10.45 -38.61 -8.16
N ILE A 38 9.83 -37.44 -8.12
CA ILE A 38 8.38 -37.31 -8.26
C ILE A 38 8.10 -36.41 -9.46
N THR A 39 7.29 -37.00 -10.32
CA THR A 39 6.70 -36.56 -11.57
C THR A 39 6.07 -35.18 -11.54
N ALA A 40 6.15 -34.48 -12.67
CA ALA A 40 5.36 -33.29 -12.96
C ALA A 40 3.88 -33.58 -12.72
N SER A 41 3.30 -32.88 -11.75
CA SER A 41 1.85 -32.77 -11.57
C SER A 41 1.55 -31.30 -11.30
N GLN A 42 0.61 -30.79 -12.08
CA GLN A 42 0.13 -29.42 -12.05
C GLN A 42 -0.28 -29.04 -10.62
N ALA A 43 0.49 -28.14 -10.02
CA ALA A 43 0.04 -27.42 -8.83
C ALA A 43 -0.16 -25.97 -9.26
N SER A 44 -1.44 -25.63 -9.45
CA SER A 44 -1.92 -24.26 -9.41
C SER A 44 -1.36 -23.62 -8.13
N THR A 45 -0.36 -22.75 -8.29
CA THR A 45 0.18 -21.94 -7.20
C THR A 45 -0.87 -20.91 -6.82
N ARG A 46 -1.87 -21.37 -6.07
CA ARG A 46 -2.60 -20.53 -5.13
C ARG A 46 -1.54 -19.88 -4.26
N THR A 47 -1.26 -18.61 -4.53
CA THR A 47 -0.39 -17.76 -3.73
C THR A 47 -0.82 -17.89 -2.28
N THR A 48 -0.04 -18.64 -1.51
CA THR A 48 -0.20 -18.75 -0.07
C THR A 48 0.07 -17.37 0.48
N LEU A 49 -1.01 -16.66 0.81
CA LEU A 49 -1.00 -15.51 1.71
C LEU A 49 -0.39 -16.00 3.03
N THR A 50 0.93 -15.89 3.10
CA THR A 50 1.64 -16.00 4.36
C THR A 50 1.31 -14.69 5.05
N THR A 51 0.23 -14.69 5.83
CA THR A 51 -0.17 -13.59 6.72
C THR A 51 0.93 -13.43 7.77
N SER A 52 2.03 -12.81 7.36
CA SER A 52 2.98 -12.27 8.30
C SER A 52 2.23 -11.14 9.00
N ASN A 53 2.21 -11.16 10.34
CA ASN A 53 1.65 -10.11 11.19
C ASN A 53 2.34 -8.72 11.01
N GLN A 54 3.11 -8.54 9.94
CA GLN A 54 3.80 -7.31 9.60
C GLN A 54 2.80 -6.37 8.93
N GLY A 55 2.57 -5.21 9.55
CA GLY A 55 1.78 -4.18 8.91
C GLY A 55 2.50 -3.57 7.71
N ILE A 56 1.74 -2.89 6.87
CA ILE A 56 2.24 -2.19 5.68
C ILE A 56 2.54 -0.74 6.08
N TYR A 57 3.76 -0.27 5.83
CA TYR A 57 4.25 1.04 6.27
C TYR A 57 4.49 1.97 5.08
N TYR A 58 3.99 3.21 5.19
CA TYR A 58 4.09 4.23 4.14
C TYR A 58 4.94 5.44 4.54
N GLY A 59 6.02 5.24 5.31
CA GLY A 59 6.91 6.31 5.80
C GLY A 59 6.22 7.27 6.79
N ASP A 60 6.97 7.84 7.74
CA ASP A 60 6.59 8.92 8.69
C ASP A 60 5.10 8.97 9.08
N TRP A 61 4.54 7.79 9.38
CA TRP A 61 3.12 7.61 9.56
C TRP A 61 2.66 8.29 10.85
N ASN A 62 1.41 8.75 10.85
CA ASN A 62 0.79 9.38 12.01
C ASN A 62 -0.64 8.88 12.25
N ILE A 63 -1.12 7.93 11.44
CA ILE A 63 -2.35 7.19 11.69
C ILE A 63 -2.23 5.74 11.25
N ARG A 64 -2.86 4.84 12.01
CA ARG A 64 -2.96 3.41 11.75
C ARG A 64 -4.38 3.06 11.35
N ILE A 65 -4.53 2.34 10.24
CA ILE A 65 -5.79 1.72 9.84
C ILE A 65 -5.69 0.21 10.03
N LYS A 66 -6.67 -0.37 10.72
CA LYS A 66 -6.83 -1.82 10.87
C LYS A 66 -8.01 -2.28 10.02
N VAL A 67 -7.76 -3.24 9.13
CA VAL A 67 -8.77 -3.90 8.30
C VAL A 67 -8.58 -5.39 8.48
N GLU A 68 -9.56 -6.06 9.08
CA GLU A 68 -9.42 -7.45 9.53
C GLU A 68 -8.17 -7.60 10.43
N GLU A 69 -7.24 -8.48 10.05
CA GLU A 69 -5.97 -8.70 10.76
C GLU A 69 -4.84 -7.80 10.23
N GLN A 70 -5.03 -7.15 9.08
CA GLN A 70 -4.02 -6.31 8.44
C GLN A 70 -3.98 -4.91 9.05
N ARG A 71 -2.77 -4.39 9.22
CA ARG A 71 -2.51 -3.02 9.68
C ARG A 71 -1.83 -2.21 8.58
N PHE A 72 -2.29 -1.00 8.37
CA PHE A 72 -1.74 -0.01 7.44
C PHE A 72 -1.30 1.20 8.24
N TYR A 73 -0.04 1.58 8.12
CA TYR A 73 0.55 2.75 8.77
C TYR A 73 0.76 3.82 7.71
N ILE A 74 -0.06 4.86 7.76
CA ILE A 74 -0.18 5.87 6.70
C ILE A 74 -0.20 7.29 7.29
N HIS A 75 -0.13 8.27 6.40
CA HIS A 75 -0.31 9.66 6.75
C HIS A 75 -1.79 10.07 6.80
N LYS A 76 -2.15 10.86 7.81
CA LYS A 76 -3.48 11.40 8.08
C LYS A 76 -4.04 12.14 6.86
N TYR A 77 -3.21 12.95 6.19
CA TYR A 77 -3.62 13.73 5.02
C TYR A 77 -4.16 12.85 3.88
N VAL A 78 -3.74 11.58 3.78
CA VAL A 78 -4.27 10.63 2.79
C VAL A 78 -5.67 10.17 3.16
N VAL A 79 -5.92 9.93 4.45
CA VAL A 79 -7.23 9.48 4.96
C VAL A 79 -8.24 10.62 4.95
N GLU A 80 -7.81 11.85 5.20
CA GLU A 80 -8.67 13.04 5.19
C GLU A 80 -9.29 13.33 3.82
N LYS A 81 -8.70 12.81 2.72
CA LYS A 81 -9.29 12.87 1.38
C LYS A 81 -10.56 12.04 1.23
N PHE A 82 -10.78 11.08 2.14
CA PHE A 82 -12.02 10.31 2.23
C PHE A 82 -12.98 11.03 3.18
N SER A 83 -13.94 11.78 2.64
CA SER A 83 -14.86 12.58 3.45
C SER A 83 -15.64 11.71 4.45
N GLY A 84 -15.97 10.46 4.07
CA GLY A 84 -16.65 9.50 4.91
C GLY A 84 -15.83 8.97 6.10
N LEU A 85 -14.53 9.27 6.17
CA LEU A 85 -13.64 8.89 7.27
C LEU A 85 -13.32 10.03 8.23
N GLN A 86 -13.60 11.29 7.87
CA GLN A 86 -13.22 12.45 8.68
C GLN A 86 -13.80 12.40 10.11
N GLY A 87 -15.06 11.98 10.25
CA GLY A 87 -15.67 11.81 11.58
C GLY A 87 -14.98 10.74 12.44
N LYS A 88 -14.50 9.65 11.83
CA LYS A 88 -13.74 8.60 12.54
C LYS A 88 -12.36 9.09 12.96
N ILE A 89 -11.71 9.89 12.13
CA ILE A 89 -10.43 10.53 12.45
C ILE A 89 -10.60 11.46 13.65
N ALA A 90 -11.57 12.38 13.60
CA ALA A 90 -11.83 13.30 14.71
C ALA A 90 -12.16 12.56 16.01
N GLN A 91 -12.91 11.46 15.93
CA GLN A 91 -13.22 10.62 17.08
C GLN A 91 -11.95 10.05 17.73
N VAL A 92 -11.05 9.41 16.96
CA VAL A 92 -9.84 8.81 17.53
C VAL A 92 -8.90 9.87 18.09
N GLU A 93 -8.80 11.03 17.45
CA GLU A 93 -7.99 12.15 17.93
C GLU A 93 -8.51 12.69 19.27
N SER A 94 -9.83 12.84 19.43
CA SER A 94 -10.42 13.26 20.71
C SER A 94 -10.16 12.27 21.86
N GLN A 95 -9.86 11.01 21.52
CA GLN A 95 -9.55 9.94 22.48
C GLN A 95 -8.05 9.79 22.72
N GLY A 96 -7.20 10.63 22.09
CA GLY A 96 -5.75 10.47 22.12
C GLY A 96 -5.27 9.17 21.47
N GLN A 97 -6.04 8.63 20.53
CA GLN A 97 -5.73 7.41 19.78
C GLN A 97 -5.31 7.73 18.35
N ASP A 98 -4.49 6.85 17.78
CA ASP A 98 -3.94 6.96 16.42
C ASP A 98 -4.50 5.88 15.48
N SER A 99 -5.51 5.12 15.90
CA SER A 99 -5.87 3.85 15.26
C SER A 99 -7.35 3.75 14.92
N ILE A 100 -7.67 3.61 13.64
CA ILE A 100 -9.04 3.43 13.14
C ILE A 100 -9.23 1.98 12.68
N THR A 101 -10.33 1.35 13.09
CA THR A 101 -10.75 0.06 12.53
C THR A 101 -11.80 0.28 11.45
N LEU A 102 -11.56 -0.24 10.25
CA LEU A 102 -12.44 -0.09 9.09
C LEU A 102 -12.89 -1.46 8.55
N PRO A 103 -14.16 -1.58 8.13
CA PRO A 103 -14.63 -2.79 7.46
C PRO A 103 -14.18 -2.79 6.00
N GLY A 104 -13.82 -3.95 5.46
CA GLY A 104 -13.53 -4.13 4.04
C GLY A 104 -12.47 -5.20 3.80
N ASN A 105 -12.04 -5.31 2.55
CA ASN A 105 -11.02 -6.28 2.14
C ASN A 105 -9.62 -5.63 2.22
N PRO A 106 -8.65 -6.21 2.95
CA PRO A 106 -7.29 -5.68 3.05
C PRO A 106 -6.61 -5.42 1.70
N THR A 107 -6.81 -6.29 0.71
CA THR A 107 -6.25 -6.12 -0.64
C THR A 107 -6.78 -4.87 -1.32
N ASP A 108 -8.04 -4.48 -1.06
CA ASP A 108 -8.59 -3.25 -1.63
C ASP A 108 -7.92 -2.01 -1.03
N PHE A 109 -7.61 -2.04 0.27
CA PHE A 109 -6.88 -0.96 0.93
C PHE A 109 -5.44 -0.88 0.45
N GLU A 110 -4.73 -2.01 0.38
CA GLU A 110 -3.35 -2.05 -0.12
C GLU A 110 -3.25 -1.49 -1.55
N ASN A 111 -4.10 -1.99 -2.46
CA ASN A 111 -4.12 -1.52 -3.84
C ASN A 111 -4.42 -0.02 -3.94
N THR A 112 -5.40 0.44 -3.17
CA THR A 112 -5.80 1.85 -3.18
C THR A 112 -4.71 2.75 -2.61
N PHE A 113 -4.06 2.36 -1.51
CA PHE A 113 -2.95 3.13 -0.95
C PHE A 113 -1.74 3.10 -1.86
N ARG A 114 -1.43 1.96 -2.50
CA ARG A 114 -0.39 1.89 -3.52
C ARG A 114 -0.64 2.90 -4.64
N LEU A 115 -1.88 3.09 -5.07
CA LEU A 115 -2.26 4.11 -6.06
C LEU A 115 -2.11 5.54 -5.49
N LEU A 116 -2.56 5.80 -4.27
CA LEU A 116 -2.51 7.14 -3.66
C LEU A 116 -1.10 7.62 -3.30
N TYR A 117 -0.17 6.69 -3.06
CA TYR A 117 1.24 6.94 -2.79
C TYR A 117 2.13 6.84 -4.05
N ALA A 118 1.54 6.55 -5.21
CA ALA A 118 2.30 6.54 -6.46
C ALA A 118 2.78 7.95 -6.78
N THR A 119 4.02 8.06 -7.27
CA THR A 119 4.59 9.34 -7.73
C THR A 119 3.81 9.93 -8.91
N SER A 120 3.19 9.05 -9.72
CA SER A 120 2.36 9.42 -10.87
C SER A 120 1.10 8.57 -10.92
N TYR A 121 -0.05 9.21 -11.18
CA TYR A 121 -1.31 8.54 -11.46
C TYR A 121 -1.29 8.00 -12.89
N ASN A 122 -0.47 6.98 -13.15
CA ASN A 122 -0.44 6.31 -14.45
C ASN A 122 -1.36 5.07 -14.41
N PRO A 123 -2.53 5.10 -15.06
CA PRO A 123 -3.50 4.02 -15.00
C PRO A 123 -2.96 2.70 -15.58
N ILE A 124 -2.07 2.80 -16.56
CA ILE A 124 -1.44 1.64 -17.23
C ILE A 124 -0.56 0.85 -16.25
N GLU A 125 0.09 1.54 -15.30
CA GLU A 125 1.01 0.91 -14.34
C GLU A 125 0.27 0.19 -13.20
N HIS A 126 -0.96 0.59 -12.90
CA HIS A 126 -1.73 0.05 -11.79
C HIS A 126 -2.64 -1.12 -12.21
N GLY A 127 -3.09 -1.14 -13.47
CA GLY A 127 -3.95 -2.19 -14.00
C GLY A 127 -5.40 -2.16 -13.48
N PRO A 128 -6.30 -2.94 -14.10
CA PRO A 128 -7.75 -2.86 -13.87
C PRO A 128 -8.15 -3.25 -12.45
N SER A 129 -7.44 -4.20 -11.84
CA SER A 129 -7.76 -4.69 -10.49
C SER A 129 -7.54 -3.62 -9.43
N VAL A 130 -6.45 -2.84 -9.54
CA VAL A 130 -6.15 -1.74 -8.62
C VAL A 130 -7.16 -0.61 -8.79
N LEU A 131 -7.51 -0.26 -10.03
CA LEU A 131 -8.55 0.74 -10.30
C LEU A 131 -9.92 0.32 -9.74
N ALA A 132 -10.27 -0.97 -9.85
CA ALA A 132 -11.51 -1.50 -9.29
C ALA A 132 -11.51 -1.50 -7.75
N SER A 133 -10.37 -1.82 -7.10
CA SER A 133 -10.21 -1.66 -5.65
C SER A 133 -10.35 -0.20 -5.21
N ALA A 134 -9.69 0.72 -5.92
CA ALA A 134 -9.77 2.16 -5.67
C ALA A 134 -11.20 2.69 -5.82
N LEU A 135 -11.91 2.27 -6.87
CA LEU A 135 -13.32 2.64 -7.09
C LEU A 135 -14.23 2.17 -5.95
N ARG A 136 -14.04 0.94 -5.45
CA ARG A 136 -14.81 0.39 -4.34
C ARG A 136 -14.61 1.21 -3.07
N LEU A 137 -13.36 1.53 -2.70
CA LEU A 137 -13.08 2.33 -1.52
C LEU A 137 -13.53 3.79 -1.68
N ALA A 138 -13.31 4.39 -2.86
CA ALA A 138 -13.74 5.75 -3.16
C ALA A 138 -15.26 5.91 -3.10
N THR A 139 -16.00 4.88 -3.50
CA THR A 139 -17.47 4.87 -3.37
C THR A 139 -17.90 4.66 -1.92
N LYS A 140 -17.25 3.75 -1.20
CA LYS A 140 -17.61 3.39 0.18
C LYS A 140 -17.33 4.50 1.19
N PHE A 141 -16.23 5.22 1.03
CA PHE A 141 -15.74 6.23 1.98
C PHE A 141 -15.77 7.65 1.41
N ASP A 142 -16.48 7.83 0.30
CA ASP A 142 -16.68 9.09 -0.43
C ASP A 142 -15.39 9.88 -0.70
N HIS A 143 -14.61 9.39 -1.66
CA HIS A 143 -13.50 10.11 -2.26
C HIS A 143 -13.83 10.44 -3.71
N ARG A 144 -14.35 11.65 -3.96
CA ARG A 144 -14.90 12.04 -5.26
C ARG A 144 -13.88 11.99 -6.39
N ASP A 145 -12.69 12.55 -6.18
CA ASP A 145 -11.65 12.62 -7.22
C ASP A 145 -11.13 11.23 -7.59
N LEU A 146 -10.88 10.38 -6.59
CA LEU A 146 -10.46 9.00 -6.80
C LEU A 146 -11.54 8.17 -7.52
N ARG A 147 -12.82 8.41 -7.20
CA ARG A 147 -13.96 7.78 -7.88
C ARG A 147 -14.02 8.20 -9.35
N ALA A 148 -13.90 9.49 -9.64
CA ALA A 148 -13.89 10.01 -11.02
C ALA A 148 -12.69 9.46 -11.81
N PHE A 149 -11.50 9.48 -11.21
CA PHE A 149 -10.28 8.92 -11.79
C PHE A 149 -10.44 7.43 -12.13
N ALA A 150 -10.93 6.62 -11.20
CA ALA A 150 -11.08 5.19 -11.43
C ALA A 150 -12.12 4.89 -12.52
N ILE A 151 -13.27 5.59 -12.54
CA ILE A 151 -14.30 5.42 -13.57
C ILE A 151 -13.73 5.75 -14.95
N GLN A 152 -13.07 6.91 -15.09
CA GLN A 152 -12.53 7.36 -16.36
C GLN A 152 -11.55 6.33 -16.94
N ASN A 153 -10.65 5.81 -16.12
CA ASN A 153 -9.59 4.92 -16.58
C ASN A 153 -10.07 3.49 -16.83
N ILE A 154 -11.03 2.99 -16.05
CA ILE A 154 -11.67 1.69 -16.33
C ILE A 154 -12.42 1.75 -17.67
N SER A 155 -13.10 2.87 -17.97
CA SER A 155 -13.77 3.05 -19.26
C SER A 155 -12.79 3.10 -20.44
N LEU A 156 -11.67 3.80 -20.30
CA LEU A 156 -10.64 3.85 -21.35
C LEU A 156 -10.04 2.46 -21.62
N GLU A 157 -9.74 1.69 -20.58
CA GLU A 157 -9.19 0.35 -20.72
C GLU A 157 -10.19 -0.61 -21.39
N ALA A 158 -11.49 -0.47 -21.08
CA ALA A 158 -12.54 -1.26 -21.72
C ALA A 158 -12.68 -0.94 -23.23
N LEU A 159 -12.48 0.32 -23.61
CA LEU A 159 -12.49 0.74 -25.01
C LEU A 159 -11.28 0.20 -25.78
N ASP A 160 -10.09 0.25 -25.19
CA ASP A 160 -8.85 -0.23 -25.84
C ASP A 160 -8.86 -1.75 -26.12
N ARG A 161 -9.41 -2.54 -25.17
CA ARG A 161 -9.62 -3.97 -25.40
C ARG A 161 -10.62 -4.25 -26.53
N LYS A 162 -11.63 -3.38 -26.69
CA LYS A 162 -12.63 -3.52 -27.76
C LYS A 162 -12.04 -3.20 -29.14
N SER A 163 -11.17 -2.20 -29.26
CA SER A 163 -10.47 -1.92 -30.53
C SER A 163 -9.47 -3.01 -30.91
N SER A 164 -8.83 -3.65 -29.92
CA SER A 164 -7.83 -4.70 -30.16
C SER A 164 -8.42 -6.08 -30.53
N SER A 165 -9.75 -6.24 -30.43
CA SER A 165 -10.45 -7.50 -30.71
C SER A 165 -11.18 -7.53 -32.07
N ILE A 166 -10.96 -6.53 -32.92
CA ILE A 166 -11.46 -6.56 -34.31
C ILE A 166 -10.57 -7.53 -35.10
N PRO A 167 -11.08 -8.69 -35.57
CA PRO A 167 -10.30 -9.57 -36.40
C PRO A 167 -10.00 -8.84 -37.73
N GLN A 168 -8.71 -8.66 -38.00
CA GLN A 168 -8.23 -8.22 -39.31
C GLN A 168 -8.68 -9.27 -40.33
N LEU A 169 -9.70 -8.93 -41.12
CA LEU A 169 -10.03 -9.66 -42.34
C LEU A 169 -8.86 -9.46 -43.31
N THR A 170 -7.95 -10.43 -43.35
CA THR A 170 -6.91 -10.50 -44.37
C THR A 170 -7.56 -10.76 -45.73
N PRO A 171 -7.12 -10.05 -46.79
CA PRO A 171 -7.68 -10.14 -48.14
C PRO A 171 -7.44 -11.50 -48.80
#